data_AF-A0A2K3N835-F1
#
_entry.id   AF-A0A2K3N835-F1
#
_cell.length_a   1.000
_cell.length_b   1.000
_cell.length_c   1.000
_cell.angle_alpha   90.00
_cell.angle_beta   90.00
_cell.angle_gamma   90.00
#
_symmetry.space_group_name_H-M   'P 1'
#
loop_
_entity.id
_entity.type
_entity.pdbx_description
1 polymer ?
#
loop_
_entity_poly.entity_id
_entity_poly.type
_entity_poly.pdbx_seq_one_letter_code
_entity_poly.pdbx_strand_id
1 'polypeptide(L)' 'MIVESTNVMLRSWMSKLEKDGEVLEINVDEDLRNLSADIIARACFGSNYVEGREIFTKLRELQSLLCKILPGIPGY' A
#
# COMPACT_ATOMS: atom_id res chain seq x y z
N MET A 1 2.15 -11.71 -10.61
CA MET A 1 1.41 -11.03 -9.51
C MET A 1 2.35 -10.16 -8.70
N ILE A 2 3.17 -10.71 -7.79
CA ILE A 2 4.12 -9.92 -6.97
C ILE A 2 5.08 -9.09 -7.83
N VAL A 3 5.74 -9.74 -8.81
CA VAL A 3 6.71 -9.07 -9.71
C VAL A 3 6.07 -7.93 -10.50
N GLU A 4 4.82 -8.12 -10.95
CA GLU A 4 4.09 -7.11 -11.72
C GLU A 4 3.80 -5.87 -10.86
N SER A 5 3.22 -6.08 -9.67
CA SER A 5 2.90 -5.01 -8.72
C SER A 5 4.16 -4.25 -8.29
N THR A 6 5.26 -4.97 -8.02
CA THR A 6 6.55 -4.36 -7.66
C THR A 6 7.13 -3.54 -8.82
N ASN A 7 7.04 -4.05 -10.06
CA ASN A 7 7.47 -3.31 -11.24
C ASN A 7 6.69 -2.01 -11.44
N VAL A 8 5.38 -2.01 -11.19
CA VAL A 8 4.55 -0.79 -11.26
C VAL A 8 5.02 0.25 -10.25
N MET A 9 5.29 -0.15 -9.00
CA MET A 9 5.83 0.74 -7.96
C MET A 9 7.18 1.34 -8.36
N LEU A 10 8.12 0.49 -8.81
CA LEU A 10 9.46 0.93 -9.22
C LEU A 10 9.41 1.87 -10.43
N ARG A 11 8.55 1.61 -11.41
CA ARG A 11 8.33 2.50 -12.56
C ARG A 11 7.79 3.87 -12.14
N SER A 12 6.91 3.91 -11.14
CA SER A 12 6.43 5.17 -10.55
C SER A 12 7.58 5.97 -9.94
N TRP A 13 8.48 5.31 -9.20
CA TRP A 13 9.67 5.96 -8.64
C TRP A 13 10.61 6.46 -9.72
N MET A 14 10.91 5.64 -10.74
CA MET A 14 11.77 6.03 -11.86
C MET A 14 11.18 7.20 -12.65
N SER A 15 9.87 7.19 -12.92
CA SER A 15 9.21 8.29 -13.63
C SER A 15 9.24 9.61 -12.85
N LYS A 16 9.28 9.56 -11.51
CA LYS A 16 9.47 10.75 -10.67
C LYS A 16 10.92 11.26 -10.73
N LEU A 17 11.91 10.36 -10.85
CA LEU A 17 13.32 10.71 -11.01
C LEU A 17 13.62 11.37 -12.37
N GLU A 18 12.91 10.98 -13.43
CA GLU A 18 13.12 11.53 -14.78
C GLU A 18 12.54 12.94 -14.97
N LYS A 19 11.68 13.40 -14.05
CA LYS A 19 10.94 14.66 -14.20
C LYS A 19 11.66 15.89 -13.65
N ASP A 20 12.55 15.74 -12.68
CA ASP A 20 13.24 16.86 -12.06
C ASP A 20 14.68 16.47 -11.77
N GLY A 21 15.64 17.31 -12.16
CA GLY A 21 17.03 17.23 -11.72
C GLY A 21 17.22 17.54 -10.23
N GLU A 22 16.16 17.40 -9.43
CA GLU A 22 16.08 17.66 -7.99
C GLU A 22 16.09 16.36 -7.18
N VAL A 23 16.36 16.50 -5.88
CA VAL A 23 16.34 15.40 -4.92
C VAL A 23 14.90 14.91 -4.76
N LEU A 24 14.64 13.66 -5.18
CA LEU A 24 13.35 13.03 -5.00
C LEU A 24 13.20 12.45 -3.59
N GLU A 25 12.24 12.99 -2.83
CA GLU A 25 11.79 12.37 -1.57
C GLU A 25 10.77 11.26 -1.87
N ILE A 26 11.01 10.06 -1.34
CA ILE A 26 10.14 8.90 -1.50
C ILE A 26 9.62 8.46 -0.13
N ASN A 27 8.28 8.40 0.01
CA ASN A 27 7.65 7.80 1.17
C ASN A 27 7.56 6.27 1.02
N VAL A 28 8.66 5.59 1.35
CA VAL A 28 8.81 4.14 1.18
C VAL A 28 7.74 3.34 1.94
N ASP A 29 7.34 3.80 3.13
CA ASP A 29 6.33 3.11 3.95
C ASP A 29 4.96 3.10 3.28
N GLU A 30 4.50 4.23 2.75
CA GLU A 30 3.23 4.32 2.03
C GLU A 30 3.25 3.48 0.74
N ASP A 31 4.35 3.54 -0.01
CA ASP A 31 4.48 2.79 -1.26
C ASP A 31 4.49 1.27 -1.03
N LEU A 32 5.21 0.78 -0.01
CA LEU A 32 5.20 -0.64 0.37
C LEU A 32 3.82 -1.07 0.90
N ARG A 33 3.14 -0.19 1.62
CA ARG A 33 1.77 -0.41 2.08
C ARG A 33 0.76 -0.50 0.94
N ASN A 34 0.97 0.22 -0.16
CA ASN A 34 0.15 0.18 -1.35
C ASN A 34 0.48 -1.05 -2.22
N LEU A 35 1.77 -1.40 -2.33
CA LEU A 35 2.24 -2.61 -2.99
C LEU A 35 1.64 -3.87 -2.35
N SER A 36 1.72 -3.98 -1.03
CA SER A 36 1.11 -5.10 -0.29
C SER A 36 -0.40 -5.16 -0.45
N ALA A 37 -1.10 -4.02 -0.44
CA ALA A 37 -2.53 -3.96 -0.70
C ALA A 37 -2.88 -4.48 -2.11
N ASP A 38 -2.12 -4.08 -3.14
CA ASP A 38 -2.31 -4.56 -4.51
C ASP A 38 -2.07 -6.07 -4.63
N ILE A 39 -1.01 -6.59 -4.01
CA ILE A 39 -0.69 -8.01 -4.00
C ILE A 39 -1.77 -8.83 -3.29
N ILE A 40 -2.22 -8.39 -2.11
CA ILE A 40 -3.29 -9.06 -1.35
C ILE A 40 -4.58 -9.04 -2.15
N ALA A 41 -4.93 -7.89 -2.74
CA ALA A 41 -6.14 -7.76 -3.53
C ALA A 41 -6.13 -8.73 -4.73
N ARG A 42 -5.01 -8.85 -5.45
CA ARG A 42 -4.86 -9.79 -6.56
C ARG A 42 -4.84 -11.25 -6.09
N ALA A 43 -4.20 -11.54 -4.96
CA ALA A 43 -4.10 -12.90 -4.42
C ALA A 43 -5.45 -13.42 -3.91
N CYS A 44 -6.20 -12.59 -3.21
CA CYS A 44 -7.44 -12.97 -2.53
C CYS A 44 -8.68 -12.82 -3.41
N PHE A 45 -8.69 -11.86 -4.34
CA PHE A 45 -9.88 -11.55 -5.15
C PHE A 45 -9.70 -11.82 -6.65
N GLY A 46 -8.51 -12.21 -7.09
CA GLY A 46 -8.25 -12.63 -8.48
C GLY A 46 -8.63 -11.55 -9.49
N SER A 47 -9.59 -11.84 -10.37
CA SER A 47 -10.08 -10.88 -11.37
C SER A 47 -10.82 -9.67 -10.76
N ASN A 48 -11.36 -9.81 -9.55
CA ASN A 48 -12.12 -8.77 -8.85
C ASN A 48 -11.23 -7.97 -7.87
N TYR A 49 -9.94 -7.86 -8.19
CA TYR A 49 -8.93 -7.23 -7.34
C TYR A 49 -9.12 -5.71 -7.18
N VAL A 50 -9.87 -5.07 -8.07
CA VAL A 50 -10.13 -3.62 -7.97
C VAL A 50 -11.02 -3.36 -6.76
N GLU A 51 -12.14 -4.08 -6.67
CA GLU A 51 -13.07 -4.07 -5.53
C GLU A 51 -12.38 -4.60 -4.26
N GLY A 52 -11.54 -5.64 -4.40
CA GLY A 52 -10.75 -6.17 -3.30
C GLY A 52 -9.80 -5.14 -2.67
N ARG A 53 -9.26 -4.22 -3.48
CA ARG A 53 -8.41 -3.12 -3.01
C ARG A 53 -9.22 -2.13 -2.18
N GLU A 54 -10.43 -1.78 -2.60
CA GLU A 54 -11.31 -0.90 -1.83
C GLU A 54 -11.69 -1.50 -0.47
N ILE A 55 -11.97 -2.80 -0.44
CA ILE A 55 -12.23 -3.53 0.81
C ILE A 55 -11.01 -3.44 1.74
N PHE A 56 -9.81 -3.72 1.23
CA PHE A 56 -8.59 -3.64 2.02
C PHE A 56 -8.32 -2.23 2.56
N THR A 57 -8.53 -1.19 1.73
CA THR A 57 -8.41 0.21 2.16
C THR A 57 -9.35 0.52 3.32
N LYS A 58 -10.64 0.16 3.21
CA LYS A 58 -11.62 0.36 4.28
C LYS A 58 -11.26 -0.42 5.55
N LEU A 59 -10.77 -1.65 5.43
CA LEU A 59 -10.31 -2.44 6.58
C LEU A 59 -9.12 -1.78 7.28
N ARG A 60 -8.18 -1.19 6.54
CA ARG A 60 -7.05 -0.45 7.13
C ARG A 60 -7.49 0.84 7.81
N GLU A 61 -8.43 1.58 7.24
CA GLU A 61 -9.01 2.76 7.88
C GLU A 61 -9.70 2.40 9.20
N LEU A 62 -10.48 1.31 9.20
CA LEU A 62 -11.10 0.77 10.41
C LEU A 62 -10.05 0.35 11.44
N GLN A 63 -9.00 -0.37 11.03
CA GLN A 63 -7.89 -0.75 11.91
C GLN A 63 -7.21 0.48 12.52
N SER A 64 -6.93 1.51 11.72
CA SER A 64 -6.32 2.76 12.19
C SER A 64 -7.20 3.47 13.23
N LEU A 65 -8.51 3.51 12.99
CA LEU A 65 -9.48 4.07 13.94
C LEU A 65 -9.50 3.26 15.25
N LEU A 66 -9.57 1.93 15.15
CA LEU A 66 -9.57 1.04 16.30
C LEU A 66 -8.29 1.18 17.14
N CYS A 67 -7.11 1.28 16.51
CA CYS A 67 -5.84 1.49 17.21
C CYS A 67 -5.77 2.84 17.95
N LYS A 68 -6.55 3.85 17.54
CA LYS A 68 -6.65 5.13 18.27
C LYS A 68 -7.61 5.06 19.45
N ILE A 69 -8.65 4.24 19.36
CA ILE A 69 -9.70 4.10 20.37
C ILE A 69 -9.29 3.11 21.47
N LEU A 70 -8.62 2.03 21.09
CA LEU A 70 -8.10 1.04 22.00
C LEU A 70 -6.68 1.44 22.38
N PRO A 71 -6.43 2.02 23.57
CA PRO A 71 -5.07 2.05 24.08
C PRO A 71 -4.58 0.61 24.07
N GLY A 72 -3.41 0.37 23.48
CA GLY A 72 -2.83 -0.97 23.38
C GLY A 72 -2.94 -1.69 24.72
N ILE A 73 -3.17 -3.01 24.69
CA ILE A 73 -3.35 -3.83 25.90
C ILE A 73 -2.20 -3.50 26.86
N PRO A 74 -2.48 -2.89 28.04
CA PRO A 74 -1.41 -2.52 28.95
C PRO A 74 -0.80 -3.81 29.52
N GLY A 75 0.46 -4.08 29.20
CA GLY A 75 1.18 -5.25 29.77
C GLY A 75 2.08 -6.04 28.82
N TYR A 76 2.28 -5.61 27.58
CA TYR A 76 3.33 -6.11 26.68
C TYR A 76 4.03 -4.93 26.00
#